data_AF-A0A351FUE2-F1
#
_entry.id   AF-A0A351FUE2-F1
#
_cell.length_a   1.000
_cell.length_b   1.000
_cell.length_c   1.000
_cell.angle_alpha   90.00
_cell.angle_beta   90.00
_cell.angle_gamma   90.00
#
_symmetry.space_group_name_H-M   'P 1'
#
loop_
_entity.id
_entity.type
_entity.pdbx_description
1 polymer ?
#
loop_
_entity_poly.entity_id
_entity_poly.type
_entity_poly.pdbx_seq_one_letter_code
_entity_poly.pdbx_strand_id
1 'polypeptide(L)'
;NVWSIIRNVDREKLPPRKKDPRLLSLTNMIEKQYSGYAIVSMRTVGDQPGQKFPNYLTEWKKLPSGMLIAPHKITLAGQAGGFQAQSIPFPISDSSPAMLPAVGFNSRGQLKSGRDEVIPLVSGSVMHEQDRFGNYRPSRPDVQVNGGYEDTVENGQFKPAYHHQIRINSMTGRALLEEWPSEEELK
;
A
#
# COMPACT_ATOMS: atom_id res chain seq x y z
N ASN A 1 -6.58 9.64 2.68
CA ASN A 1 -7.35 8.52 3.26
C ASN A 1 -8.37 8.08 2.22
N VAL A 2 -8.35 6.81 1.80
CA VAL A 2 -9.30 6.24 0.81
C VAL A 2 -10.77 6.53 1.21
N TRP A 3 -11.06 6.59 2.51
CA TRP A 3 -12.39 6.87 3.04
C TRP A 3 -12.90 8.30 2.83
N SER A 4 -12.04 9.31 2.78
CA SER A 4 -12.48 10.68 2.46
C SER A 4 -12.87 10.82 0.99
N ILE A 5 -12.29 9.98 0.13
CA ILE A 5 -12.58 9.93 -1.30
C ILE A 5 -13.88 9.16 -1.54
N ILE A 6 -14.03 7.97 -0.92
CA ILE A 6 -15.28 7.18 -0.98
C ILE A 6 -16.49 8.00 -0.52
N ARG A 7 -16.37 8.73 0.59
CA ARG A 7 -17.50 9.52 1.13
C ARG A 7 -18.06 10.56 0.16
N ASN A 8 -17.20 11.13 -0.70
CA ASN A 8 -17.62 12.16 -1.65
C ASN A 8 -18.28 11.56 -2.90
N VAL A 9 -17.97 10.32 -3.26
CA VAL A 9 -18.49 9.66 -4.47
C VAL A 9 -19.75 8.82 -4.18
N ASP A 10 -19.89 8.24 -2.98
CA ASP A 10 -21.03 7.36 -2.63
C ASP A 10 -22.15 8.08 -1.85
N ARG A 11 -22.53 9.29 -2.26
CA ARG A 11 -23.58 10.07 -1.57
C ARG A 11 -24.98 9.46 -1.74
N GLU A 12 -25.17 8.61 -2.75
CA GLU A 12 -26.47 8.05 -3.15
C GLU A 12 -26.78 6.66 -2.58
N LYS A 13 -25.84 6.01 -1.84
CA LYS A 13 -26.04 4.68 -1.22
C LYS A 13 -26.61 3.64 -2.19
N LEU A 14 -26.16 3.65 -3.44
CA LEU A 14 -26.69 2.74 -4.46
C LEU A 14 -26.17 1.31 -4.24
N PRO A 15 -26.96 0.26 -4.56
CA PRO A 15 -26.51 -1.12 -4.47
C PRO A 15 -25.34 -1.39 -5.44
N PRO A 16 -24.40 -2.31 -5.13
CA PRO A 16 -23.15 -2.53 -5.88
C PRO A 16 -23.31 -2.70 -7.40
N ARG A 17 -24.44 -3.28 -7.85
CA ARG A 17 -24.73 -3.54 -9.27
C ARG A 17 -25.09 -2.29 -10.09
N LYS A 18 -25.39 -1.15 -9.46
CA LYS A 18 -25.77 0.11 -10.13
C LYS A 18 -24.72 1.22 -9.99
N LYS A 19 -23.53 0.91 -9.47
CA LYS A 19 -22.48 1.89 -9.22
C LYS A 19 -21.66 2.18 -10.48
N ASP A 20 -21.29 3.45 -10.68
CA ASP A 20 -20.32 3.90 -11.70
C ASP A 20 -19.05 3.01 -11.65
N PRO A 21 -18.44 2.63 -12.79
CA PRO A 21 -17.18 1.88 -12.83
C PRO A 21 -16.10 2.40 -11.86
N ARG A 22 -16.03 3.72 -11.62
CA ARG A 22 -15.11 4.31 -10.64
C ARG A 22 -15.43 3.88 -9.21
N LEU A 23 -16.70 3.90 -8.82
CA LEU A 23 -17.18 3.43 -7.52
C LEU A 23 -16.97 1.92 -7.33
N LEU A 24 -17.13 1.13 -8.40
CA LEU A 24 -16.84 -0.30 -8.37
C LEU A 24 -15.34 -0.55 -8.12
N SER A 25 -14.47 0.16 -8.87
CA SER A 25 -13.03 0.04 -8.68
C SER A 25 -12.60 0.46 -7.27
N LEU A 26 -13.23 1.49 -6.71
CA LEU A 26 -12.96 1.99 -5.38
C LEU A 26 -13.44 1.04 -4.28
N THR A 27 -14.60 0.40 -4.47
CA THR A 27 -15.10 -0.65 -3.58
C THR A 27 -14.15 -1.85 -3.60
N ASN A 28 -13.66 -2.24 -4.78
CA ASN A 28 -12.63 -3.28 -4.93
C ASN A 28 -11.29 -2.91 -4.28
N MET A 29 -11.04 -1.64 -3.99
CA MET A 29 -9.83 -1.20 -3.27
C MET A 29 -9.97 -1.34 -1.75
N ILE A 30 -11.19 -1.36 -1.21
CA ILE A 30 -11.42 -1.54 0.23
C ILE A 30 -10.80 -2.87 0.67
N GLU A 31 -11.12 -3.95 -0.04
CA GLU A 31 -10.61 -5.31 0.22
C GLU A 31 -9.10 -5.50 -0.03
N LYS A 32 -8.46 -4.50 -0.63
CA LYS A 32 -7.03 -4.48 -0.95
C LYS A 32 -6.25 -3.58 0.01
N GLN A 33 -6.86 -3.04 1.06
CA GLN A 33 -6.13 -2.30 2.07
C GLN A 33 -5.07 -3.22 2.72
N TYR A 34 -3.84 -2.71 2.89
CA TYR A 34 -2.65 -3.40 3.40
C TYR A 34 -2.12 -4.58 2.57
N SER A 35 -2.92 -5.18 1.69
CA SER A 35 -2.53 -6.33 0.85
C SER A 35 -2.44 -5.99 -0.63
N GLY A 36 -2.83 -4.79 -1.04
CA GLY A 36 -2.91 -4.37 -2.44
C GLY A 36 -1.73 -3.51 -2.88
N TYR A 37 -1.32 -3.69 -4.13
CA TYR A 37 -0.32 -2.83 -4.76
C TYR A 37 -0.60 -2.66 -6.24
N ALA A 38 -0.12 -1.55 -6.79
CA ALA A 38 -0.11 -1.27 -8.23
C ALA A 38 1.17 -0.53 -8.59
N ILE A 39 1.60 -0.64 -9.84
CA ILE A 39 2.74 0.11 -10.38
C ILE A 39 2.20 1.27 -11.21
N VAL A 40 2.66 2.48 -10.91
CA VAL A 40 2.24 3.70 -11.60
C VAL A 40 3.48 4.40 -12.14
N SER A 41 3.44 4.76 -13.41
CA SER A 41 4.38 5.71 -13.98
C SER A 41 3.81 7.12 -13.88
N MET A 42 4.52 8.05 -13.25
CA MET A 42 4.06 9.45 -13.16
C MET A 42 4.35 10.26 -14.43
N ARG A 43 5.17 9.71 -15.34
CA ARG A 43 5.58 10.32 -16.61
C ARG A 43 5.84 9.23 -17.65
N THR A 44 5.63 9.55 -18.92
CA THR A 44 6.04 8.73 -20.05
C THR A 44 7.23 9.34 -20.80
N VAL A 45 7.94 8.52 -21.57
CA VAL A 45 9.00 9.01 -22.46
C VAL A 45 8.36 9.94 -23.49
N GLY A 46 8.89 11.16 -23.63
CA GLY A 46 8.34 12.19 -24.52
C GLY A 46 7.41 13.21 -23.84
N ASP A 47 7.08 13.04 -22.56
CA ASP A 47 6.31 14.04 -21.80
C ASP A 47 7.08 15.37 -21.72
N GLN A 48 6.40 16.47 -22.09
CA GLN A 48 6.97 17.81 -21.98
C GLN A 48 7.24 18.19 -20.51
N PRO A 49 8.36 18.88 -20.23
CA PRO A 49 8.64 19.40 -18.90
C PRO A 49 7.46 20.24 -18.37
N GLY A 50 6.93 19.88 -17.21
CA GLY A 50 5.86 20.62 -16.51
C GLY A 50 4.50 19.95 -16.58
N GLN A 51 4.23 19.08 -17.55
CA GLN A 51 3.03 18.24 -17.56
C GLN A 51 3.37 16.82 -17.08
N LYS A 52 2.48 16.22 -16.30
CA LYS A 52 2.61 14.84 -15.84
C LYS A 52 1.41 14.08 -16.39
N PHE A 53 1.66 12.97 -17.08
CA PHE A 53 0.63 12.05 -17.55
C PHE A 53 0.73 10.73 -16.77
N PRO A 54 0.18 10.69 -15.54
CA PRO A 54 0.25 9.50 -14.71
C PRO A 54 -0.53 8.33 -15.33
N ASN A 55 0.16 7.20 -15.54
CA ASN A 55 -0.41 5.98 -16.09
C ASN A 55 -0.18 4.78 -15.17
N TYR A 56 -1.22 4.03 -14.87
CA TYR A 56 -1.10 2.74 -14.18
C TYR A 56 -0.49 1.71 -15.15
N LEU A 57 0.68 1.19 -14.81
CA LEU A 57 1.37 0.16 -15.59
C LEU A 57 0.81 -1.24 -15.30
N THR A 58 0.19 -1.40 -14.14
CA THR A 58 -0.52 -2.62 -13.75
C THR A 58 -1.87 -2.25 -13.17
N GLU A 59 -2.82 -3.17 -13.27
CA GLU A 59 -3.98 -3.15 -12.38
C GLU A 59 -3.55 -3.32 -10.91
N TRP A 60 -4.47 -3.02 -10.00
CA TRP A 60 -4.29 -3.29 -8.57
C TRP A 60 -4.28 -4.79 -8.30
N LYS A 61 -3.11 -5.31 -7.97
CA LYS A 61 -2.88 -6.70 -7.57
C LYS A 61 -3.04 -6.85 -6.05
N LYS A 62 -3.26 -8.08 -5.63
CA LYS A 62 -3.28 -8.47 -4.22
C LYS A 62 -2.09 -9.37 -3.92
N LEU A 63 -1.49 -9.20 -2.76
CA LEU A 63 -0.55 -10.15 -2.19
C LEU A 63 -1.24 -11.52 -1.99
N PRO A 64 -0.47 -12.61 -1.87
CA PRO A 64 -0.99 -13.91 -1.48
C PRO A 64 -1.92 -13.83 -0.26
N SER A 65 -2.90 -14.74 -0.19
CA SER A 65 -3.90 -14.73 0.87
C SER A 65 -3.25 -14.79 2.26
N GLY A 66 -3.72 -13.94 3.17
CA GLY A 66 -3.17 -13.83 4.52
C GLY A 66 -1.91 -12.98 4.64
N MET A 67 -1.31 -12.52 3.54
CA MET A 67 -0.11 -11.67 3.58
C MET A 67 -0.46 -10.19 3.44
N LEU A 68 0.15 -9.38 4.31
CA LEU A 68 -0.03 -7.93 4.39
C LEU A 68 1.33 -7.24 4.31
N ILE A 69 1.36 -6.04 3.77
CA ILE A 69 2.44 -5.10 4.04
C ILE A 69 2.27 -4.61 5.48
N ALA A 70 3.35 -4.62 6.26
CA ALA A 70 3.33 -4.26 7.67
C ALA A 70 2.58 -2.93 7.91
N PRO A 71 1.51 -2.90 8.72
CA PRO A 71 0.58 -1.76 8.77
C PRO A 71 1.22 -0.42 9.09
N HIS A 72 2.26 -0.41 9.95
CA HIS A 72 2.97 0.80 10.34
C HIS A 72 3.57 1.55 9.13
N LYS A 73 3.98 0.84 8.06
CA LYS A 73 4.49 1.47 6.83
C LYS A 73 3.45 2.35 6.14
N ILE A 74 2.18 1.96 6.26
CA ILE A 74 1.04 2.61 5.60
C ILE A 74 0.40 3.66 6.51
N THR A 75 0.22 3.34 7.80
CA THR A 75 -0.41 4.27 8.75
C THR A 75 0.46 5.49 9.05
N LEU A 76 1.79 5.32 9.02
CA LEU A 76 2.77 6.39 9.20
C LEU A 76 3.24 7.00 7.86
N ALA A 77 2.48 6.84 6.77
CA ALA A 77 2.88 7.35 5.46
C ALA A 77 3.19 8.87 5.51
N GLY A 78 4.38 9.25 5.05
CA GLY A 78 4.91 10.62 5.11
C GLY A 78 5.60 10.98 6.43
N GLN A 79 5.64 10.07 7.41
CA GLN A 79 6.33 10.25 8.69
C GLN A 79 7.54 9.32 8.80
N ALA A 80 8.34 9.48 9.86
CA ALA A 80 9.44 8.57 10.17
C ALA A 80 8.92 7.13 10.35
N GLY A 81 9.64 6.15 9.81
CA GLY A 81 9.24 4.73 9.80
C GLY A 81 8.24 4.33 8.70
N GLY A 82 7.40 5.25 8.23
CA GLY A 82 6.45 5.00 7.15
C GLY A 82 7.03 5.08 5.74
N PHE A 83 6.23 4.68 4.74
CA PHE A 83 6.53 4.97 3.33
C PHE A 83 6.41 6.45 3.02
N GLN A 84 7.06 6.89 1.95
CA GLN A 84 6.85 8.25 1.44
C GLN A 84 5.40 8.41 0.98
N ALA A 85 4.76 9.51 1.36
CA ALA A 85 3.44 9.86 0.86
C ALA A 85 3.58 10.61 -0.48
N GLN A 86 2.92 10.14 -1.53
CA GLN A 86 2.94 10.75 -2.86
C GLN A 86 1.52 11.02 -3.35
N SER A 87 1.33 12.17 -4.01
CA SER A 87 0.09 12.50 -4.69
C SER A 87 0.00 11.71 -6.00
N ILE A 88 -0.97 10.80 -6.09
CA ILE A 88 -1.16 9.85 -7.20
C ILE A 88 -2.66 9.82 -7.54
N PRO A 89 -3.08 9.91 -8.82
CA PRO A 89 -4.46 9.67 -9.23
C PRO A 89 -4.95 8.32 -8.70
N PHE A 90 -6.10 8.27 -8.05
CA PHE A 90 -6.55 7.04 -7.39
C PHE A 90 -8.06 6.83 -7.52
N PRO A 91 -8.52 5.61 -7.85
CA PRO A 91 -7.73 4.37 -7.98
C PRO A 91 -7.16 4.10 -9.38
N ILE A 92 -7.49 4.94 -10.36
CA ILE A 92 -7.06 4.84 -11.76
C ILE A 92 -6.57 6.20 -12.28
N SER A 93 -5.95 6.23 -13.45
CA SER A 93 -5.25 7.40 -14.01
C SER A 93 -6.10 8.66 -14.18
N ASP A 94 -7.40 8.53 -14.45
CA ASP A 94 -8.32 9.65 -14.68
C ASP A 94 -8.94 10.21 -13.39
N SER A 95 -8.62 9.61 -12.24
CA SER A 95 -9.24 9.94 -10.97
C SER A 95 -8.56 11.13 -10.29
N SER A 96 -9.26 11.77 -9.36
CA SER A 96 -8.68 12.84 -8.56
C SER A 96 -7.46 12.33 -7.75
N PRO A 97 -6.36 13.10 -7.68
CA PRO A 97 -5.19 12.70 -6.92
C PRO A 97 -5.46 12.52 -5.42
N ALA A 98 -4.84 11.49 -4.85
CA ALA A 98 -4.86 11.18 -3.43
C ALA A 98 -3.43 11.08 -2.90
N MET A 99 -3.22 11.44 -1.62
CA MET A 99 -1.97 11.12 -0.93
C MET A 99 -1.97 9.64 -0.56
N LEU A 100 -1.06 8.88 -1.17
CA LEU A 100 -0.89 7.44 -0.96
C LEU A 100 0.53 7.11 -0.51
N PRO A 101 0.71 6.08 0.34
CA PRO A 101 2.02 5.50 0.57
C PRO A 101 2.58 4.95 -0.74
N ALA A 102 3.84 5.27 -1.05
CA ALA A 102 4.49 4.83 -2.26
C ALA A 102 5.98 4.62 -2.05
N VAL A 103 6.53 3.64 -2.76
CA VAL A 103 7.96 3.51 -3.01
C VAL A 103 8.24 4.11 -4.38
N GLY A 104 8.80 5.32 -4.39
CA GLY A 104 9.00 6.09 -5.62
C GLY A 104 10.40 5.93 -6.19
N PHE A 105 10.50 5.78 -7.51
CA PHE A 105 11.76 5.71 -8.25
C PHE A 105 11.95 6.96 -9.13
N ASN A 106 13.18 7.42 -9.30
CA ASN A 106 13.53 8.46 -10.26
C ASN A 106 13.85 7.84 -11.64
N SER A 107 14.12 8.66 -12.65
CA SER A 107 14.40 8.20 -14.02
C SER A 107 15.69 7.39 -14.17
N ARG A 108 16.57 7.39 -13.16
CA ARG A 108 17.79 6.57 -13.11
C ARG A 108 17.57 5.24 -12.38
N GLY A 109 16.33 4.94 -11.98
CA GLY A 109 16.00 3.76 -11.17
C GLY A 109 16.35 3.88 -9.69
N GLN A 110 16.78 5.06 -9.21
CA GLN A 110 17.11 5.26 -7.80
C GLN A 110 15.86 5.55 -6.98
N LEU A 111 15.86 5.22 -5.69
CA LEU A 111 14.78 5.60 -4.79
C LEU A 111 14.74 7.12 -4.60
N LYS A 112 13.55 7.71 -4.74
CA LYS A 112 13.31 9.15 -4.53
C LYS A 112 13.53 9.59 -3.09
N SER A 113 13.42 8.66 -2.14
CA SER A 113 13.71 8.89 -0.72
C SER A 113 15.20 9.09 -0.44
N GLY A 114 16.09 8.67 -1.36
CA GLY A 114 17.55 8.73 -1.19
C GLY A 114 18.11 7.72 -0.17
N ARG A 115 17.26 6.89 0.43
CA ARG A 115 17.62 5.89 1.44
C ARG A 115 17.07 4.53 1.04
N ASP A 116 17.71 3.46 1.49
CA ASP A 116 17.18 2.11 1.29
C ASP A 116 15.77 2.03 1.87
N GLU A 117 14.88 1.33 1.18
CA GLU A 117 13.51 1.14 1.61
C GLU A 117 13.26 -0.33 1.88
N VAL A 118 12.52 -0.63 2.95
CA VAL A 118 12.12 -1.99 3.30
C VAL A 118 10.60 -2.06 3.23
N ILE A 119 10.11 -3.06 2.53
CA ILE A 119 8.69 -3.45 2.48
C ILE A 119 8.57 -4.73 3.31
N PRO A 120 8.20 -4.62 4.59
CA PRO A 120 8.08 -5.79 5.44
C PRO A 120 6.73 -6.48 5.19
N LEU A 121 6.77 -7.80 5.15
CA LEU A 121 5.63 -8.64 4.88
C LEU A 121 5.26 -9.39 6.17
N VAL A 122 3.99 -9.31 6.54
CA VAL A 122 3.45 -9.94 7.75
C VAL A 122 2.24 -10.79 7.42
N SER A 123 1.96 -11.78 8.25
CA SER A 123 0.75 -12.59 8.15
C SER A 123 -0.35 -11.96 8.99
N GLY A 124 -1.56 -11.85 8.44
CA GLY A 124 -2.68 -11.22 9.14
C GLY A 124 -3.96 -11.12 8.33
N SER A 125 -4.92 -10.41 8.89
CA SER A 125 -6.25 -10.19 8.32
C SER A 125 -6.69 -8.74 8.47
N VAL A 126 -7.46 -8.28 7.49
CA VAL A 126 -8.05 -6.94 7.46
C VAL A 126 -9.56 -7.11 7.43
N MET A 127 -10.23 -6.55 8.43
CA MET A 127 -11.68 -6.61 8.58
C MET A 127 -12.27 -5.23 8.36
N HIS A 128 -13.38 -5.18 7.63
CA HIS A 128 -14.11 -3.95 7.36
C HIS A 128 -15.50 -4.05 7.96
N GLU A 129 -15.92 -2.99 8.63
CA GLU A 129 -17.29 -2.90 9.14
C GLU A 129 -18.26 -2.78 7.96
N GLN A 130 -19.35 -3.56 8.00
CA GLN A 130 -20.42 -3.51 7.01
C GLN A 130 -21.73 -3.07 7.68
N ASP A 131 -22.58 -2.36 6.96
CA ASP A 131 -23.93 -2.05 7.41
C ASP A 131 -24.86 -3.27 7.28
N ARG A 132 -26.10 -3.14 7.77
CA ARG A 132 -27.12 -4.21 7.70
C ARG A 132 -27.52 -4.61 6.27
N PHE A 133 -27.08 -3.86 5.26
CA PHE A 133 -27.34 -4.11 3.84
C PHE A 133 -26.09 -4.66 3.13
N GLY A 134 -25.00 -4.95 3.86
CA GLY A 134 -23.75 -5.50 3.31
C GLY A 134 -22.85 -4.45 2.65
N ASN A 135 -23.11 -3.15 2.82
CA ASN A 135 -22.23 -2.11 2.31
C ASN A 135 -21.10 -1.83 3.30
N TYR A 136 -19.88 -1.68 2.81
CA TYR A 136 -18.74 -1.24 3.62
C TYR A 136 -19.00 0.15 4.23
N ARG A 137 -18.81 0.27 5.54
CA ARG A 137 -18.88 1.56 6.24
C ARG A 137 -17.56 2.32 6.07
N PRO A 138 -17.61 3.67 5.98
CA PRO A 138 -16.42 4.49 5.83
C PRO A 138 -15.65 4.69 7.15
N SER A 139 -15.22 3.59 7.76
CA SER A 139 -14.45 3.53 9.01
C SER A 139 -13.05 2.96 8.77
N ARG A 140 -12.10 3.24 9.66
CA ARG A 140 -10.79 2.58 9.60
C ARG A 140 -11.01 1.07 9.71
N PRO A 141 -10.37 0.25 8.84
CA PRO A 141 -10.45 -1.20 9.01
C PRO A 141 -9.83 -1.61 10.33
N ASP A 142 -10.32 -2.71 10.86
CA ASP A 142 -9.61 -3.44 11.90
C ASP A 142 -8.53 -4.30 11.24
N VAL A 143 -7.31 -4.24 11.76
CA VAL A 143 -6.15 -4.91 11.17
C VAL A 143 -5.51 -5.75 12.24
N GLN A 144 -5.57 -7.05 12.06
CA GLN A 144 -4.96 -8.02 12.96
C GLN A 144 -3.73 -8.61 12.30
N VAL A 145 -2.57 -8.41 12.92
CA VAL A 145 -1.33 -9.07 12.52
C VAL A 145 -1.15 -10.31 13.40
N ASN A 146 -1.00 -11.47 12.77
CA ASN A 146 -0.97 -12.78 13.44
C ASN A 146 0.42 -13.44 13.40
N GLY A 147 1.38 -12.86 12.67
CA GLY A 147 2.74 -13.39 12.58
C GLY A 147 3.55 -12.70 11.49
N GLY A 148 4.70 -13.27 11.13
CA GLY A 148 5.60 -12.69 10.12
C GLY A 148 6.61 -11.70 10.69
N TYR A 149 6.68 -11.55 12.02
CA TYR A 149 7.67 -10.74 12.70
C TYR A 149 7.95 -11.25 14.12
N GLU A 150 9.13 -10.94 14.62
CA GLU A 150 9.56 -11.13 16.00
C GLU A 150 10.09 -9.79 16.54
N ASP A 151 9.81 -9.47 17.81
CA ASP A 151 10.39 -8.29 18.45
C ASP A 151 11.81 -8.61 18.92
N THR A 152 12.79 -8.00 18.25
CA THR A 152 14.21 -8.14 18.63
C THR A 152 14.69 -6.89 19.36
N VAL A 153 15.67 -7.05 20.26
CA VAL A 153 16.28 -5.90 20.96
C VAL A 153 17.61 -5.58 20.28
N GLU A 154 17.66 -4.43 19.60
CA GLU A 154 18.89 -3.91 18.97
C GLU A 154 19.27 -2.60 19.68
N ASN A 155 20.47 -2.52 20.27
CA ASN A 155 20.93 -1.36 21.04
C ASN A 155 19.96 -0.88 22.16
N GLY A 156 19.26 -1.83 22.80
CA GLY A 156 18.29 -1.52 23.86
C GLY A 156 16.94 -0.97 23.37
N GLN A 157 16.72 -0.93 22.06
CA GLN A 157 15.43 -0.58 21.46
C GLN A 157 14.76 -1.82 20.87
N PHE A 158 13.46 -1.98 21.13
CA PHE A 158 12.65 -2.99 20.45
C PHE A 158 12.51 -2.62 18.98
N LYS A 159 12.84 -3.57 18.12
CA LYS A 159 12.76 -3.43 16.67
C LYS A 159 12.13 -4.71 16.10
N PRO A 160 11.04 -4.60 15.33
CA PRO A 160 10.45 -5.76 14.70
C PRO A 160 11.40 -6.27 13.61
N ALA A 161 11.84 -7.53 13.75
CA ALA A 161 12.51 -8.30 12.74
C ALA A 161 11.46 -9.09 11.96
N TYR A 162 11.39 -8.90 10.65
CA TYR A 162 10.37 -9.53 9.81
C TYR A 162 10.93 -10.79 9.15
N HIS A 163 10.20 -11.91 9.19
CA HIS A 163 10.65 -13.15 8.56
C HIS A 163 10.78 -13.01 7.05
N HIS A 164 9.94 -12.19 6.43
CA HIS A 164 10.02 -11.86 5.02
C HIS A 164 9.98 -10.34 4.83
N GLN A 165 10.96 -9.82 4.12
CA GLN A 165 10.95 -8.41 3.72
C GLN A 165 11.58 -8.22 2.35
N ILE A 166 11.09 -7.24 1.61
CA ILE A 166 11.70 -6.82 0.35
C ILE A 166 12.54 -5.59 0.67
N ARG A 167 13.87 -5.72 0.60
CA ARG A 167 14.79 -4.59 0.66
C ARG A 167 15.01 -4.03 -0.73
N ILE A 168 14.91 -2.71 -0.87
CA ILE A 168 15.17 -2.00 -2.10
C ILE A 168 16.36 -1.08 -1.89
N ASN A 169 17.42 -1.31 -2.66
CA ASN A 169 18.62 -0.49 -2.61
C ASN A 169 18.36 0.90 -3.22
N SER A 170 18.73 1.96 -2.50
CA SER A 170 18.43 3.33 -2.91
C SER A 170 19.12 3.77 -4.20
N MET A 171 20.35 3.30 -4.43
CA MET A 171 21.21 3.73 -5.52
C MET A 171 20.94 2.99 -6.83
N THR A 172 20.40 1.77 -6.75
CA THR A 172 20.18 0.92 -7.93
C THR A 172 18.72 0.59 -8.17
N GLY A 173 17.86 0.79 -7.18
CA GLY A 173 16.45 0.37 -7.22
C GLY A 173 16.23 -1.14 -7.22
N ARG A 174 17.30 -1.93 -7.10
CA ARG A 174 17.21 -3.40 -7.08
C ARG A 174 16.50 -3.85 -5.82
N ALA A 175 15.54 -4.74 -5.99
CA ALA A 175 14.81 -5.39 -4.92
C ALA A 175 15.44 -6.76 -4.62
N LEU A 176 15.61 -7.06 -3.34
CA LEU A 176 16.04 -8.35 -2.82
C LEU A 176 15.00 -8.83 -1.81
N LEU A 177 14.60 -10.09 -1.92
CA LEU A 177 13.84 -10.76 -0.87
C LEU A 177 14.82 -11.21 0.21
N GLU A 178 14.63 -10.71 1.43
CA GLU A 178 15.35 -11.14 2.62
C GLU A 178 14.43 -12.02 3.44
N GLU A 179 14.96 -13.18 3.86
CA GLU A 179 14.27 -14.16 4.66
C GLU A 179 15.06 -14.42 5.94
N TRP A 180 14.38 -14.38 7.09
CA TRP A 180 14.96 -14.70 8.38
C TRP A 180 14.16 -15.84 9.03
N PRO A 181 14.83 -16.92 9.45
CA PRO A 181 14.15 -18.06 10.07
C PRO A 181 13.43 -17.60 11.33
N SER A 182 12.26 -18.17 11.59
CA SER A 182 11.61 -18.02 12.89
C SER A 182 12.30 -18.89 13.94
N GLU A 183 12.22 -18.50 15.22
CA GLU A 183 12.71 -19.35 16.31
C GLU A 183 11.99 -20.71 16.39
N GLU A 184 10.79 -20.83 15.80
CA GLU A 184 10.05 -22.09 15.71
C GLU A 184 10.61 -23.05 14.65
N GLU A 185 11.19 -22.54 13.56
CA GLU A 185 11.80 -23.38 12.50
C GLU A 185 13.21 -23.88 12.86
N LEU A 186 13.85 -23.29 13.88
CA LEU A 186 15.18 -23.67 14.35
C LEU A 186 15.16 -24.77 15.43
N LYS A 187 13.97 -25.27 15.83
CA LYS A 187 13.78 -26.35 16.81
C LYS A 187 13.43 -27.67 16.11
#